data_AF-A0A0H3ZJM9-F1
#
_entry.id   AF-A0A0H3ZJM9-F1
#
_cell.length_a   1.000
_cell.length_b   1.000
_cell.length_c   1.000
_cell.angle_alpha   90.00
_cell.angle_beta   90.00
_cell.angle_gamma   90.00
#
_symmetry.space_group_name_H-M   'P 1'
#
loop_
_entity.id
_entity.type
_entity.pdbx_description
1 polymer ?
#
loop_
_entity_poly.entity_id
_entity_poly.type
_entity_poly.pdbx_seq_one_letter_code
_entity_poly.pdbx_strand_id
1 'polypeptide(L)'
;MQIPNHLVERLEERRLDSPQHIVDRGVNYESHYNLAGGHKFSDAFSKASSRALGYSNGAHGLRHSYAQDRYEQLANHFERIDVMTIISQELGHFRPDITEVYLR
;
A
#
# COMPACT_ATOMS: atom_id res chain seq x y z
N MET A 1 11.36 -2.79 6.55
CA MET A 1 10.16 -2.00 6.91
C MET A 1 9.55 -2.64 8.15
N GLN A 2 9.38 -1.90 9.24
CA GLN A 2 8.72 -2.38 10.45
C GLN A 2 7.28 -1.84 10.46
N ILE A 3 6.30 -2.73 10.63
CA ILE A 3 4.90 -2.31 10.78
C ILE A 3 4.76 -1.72 12.20
N PRO A 4 4.18 -0.51 12.37
CA PRO A 4 3.93 0.06 13.69
C PRO A 4 3.17 -0.90 14.61
N ASN A 5 3.58 -1.02 15.89
CA ASN A 5 3.03 -2.01 16.82
C ASN A 5 1.51 -1.96 16.94
N HIS A 6 0.91 -0.77 16.99
CA HIS A 6 -0.55 -0.62 17.07
C HIS A 6 -1.29 -1.16 15.82
N LEU A 7 -0.65 -1.19 14.65
CA LEU A 7 -1.21 -1.82 13.45
C LEU A 7 -1.07 -3.34 13.49
N VAL A 8 0.03 -3.84 14.09
CA VAL A 8 0.22 -5.28 14.34
C VAL A 8 -0.86 -5.79 15.30
N GLU A 9 -1.10 -5.09 16.40
CA GLU A 9 -2.16 -5.43 17.37
C GLU A 9 -3.54 -5.52 16.69
N ARG A 10 -3.91 -4.51 15.89
CA ARG A 10 -5.17 -4.50 15.13
C ARG A 10 -5.25 -5.59 14.07
N LEU A 11 -4.12 -6.01 13.51
CA LEU A 11 -4.05 -7.10 12.54
C LEU A 11 -4.29 -8.45 13.25
N GLU A 12 -3.64 -8.67 14.39
CA GLU A 12 -3.81 -9.90 15.19
C GLU A 12 -5.24 -10.05 15.73
N GLU A 13 -5.93 -8.95 16.08
CA GLU A 13 -7.37 -8.95 16.41
C GLU A 13 -8.27 -9.48 15.27
N ARG A 14 -7.76 -9.51 14.04
CA ARG A 14 -8.47 -9.98 12.85
C ARG A 14 -7.97 -11.34 12.36
N ARG A 15 -7.09 -11.99 13.10
CA ARG A 15 -6.56 -13.31 12.74
C ARG A 15 -7.69 -14.35 12.70
N LEU A 16 -7.65 -15.19 11.67
CA LEU A 16 -8.57 -16.31 11.52
C LEU A 16 -8.01 -17.53 12.25
N ASP A 17 -8.90 -18.36 12.82
CA ASP A 17 -8.51 -19.63 13.46
C ASP A 17 -7.84 -20.58 12.46
N SER A 18 -8.29 -20.56 11.21
CA SER A 18 -7.69 -21.28 10.09
C SER A 18 -7.64 -20.40 8.84
N PRO A 19 -6.61 -20.57 7.97
CA PRO A 19 -6.50 -19.78 6.76
C PRO A 19 -7.66 -20.04 5.80
N GLN A 20 -8.08 -19.01 5.07
CA GLN A 20 -9.17 -19.09 4.08
C GLN A 20 -8.61 -18.94 2.66
N HIS A 21 -9.09 -19.80 1.76
CA HIS A 21 -8.83 -19.66 0.33
C HIS A 21 -9.79 -18.65 -0.29
N ILE A 22 -9.25 -17.66 -0.99
CA ILE A 22 -9.99 -16.58 -1.62
C ILE A 22 -9.73 -16.61 -3.12
N VAL A 23 -10.80 -16.44 -3.89
CA VAL A 23 -10.76 -16.18 -5.33
C VAL A 23 -11.20 -14.73 -5.55
N ASP A 24 -10.29 -13.87 -6.01
CA ASP A 24 -10.59 -12.46 -6.33
C ASP A 24 -10.13 -12.16 -7.76
N ARG A 25 -11.08 -11.82 -8.64
CA ARG A 25 -10.80 -11.46 -10.05
C ARG A 25 -9.92 -12.51 -10.78
N GLY A 26 -10.16 -13.80 -10.50
CA GLY A 26 -9.42 -14.91 -11.11
C GLY A 26 -8.07 -15.23 -10.45
N VAL A 27 -7.67 -14.49 -9.42
CA VAL A 27 -6.49 -14.79 -8.60
C VAL A 27 -6.90 -15.61 -7.39
N ASN A 28 -6.23 -16.74 -7.20
CA ASN A 28 -6.41 -17.60 -6.04
C ASN A 28 -5.30 -17.31 -5.03
N TYR A 29 -5.66 -17.04 -3.77
CA TYR A 29 -4.70 -16.82 -2.70
C TYR A 29 -5.27 -17.25 -1.35
N GLU A 30 -4.40 -17.48 -0.38
CA GLU A 30 -4.76 -17.79 0.99
C GLU A 30 -4.65 -16.52 1.85
N SER A 31 -5.59 -16.33 2.77
CA SER A 31 -5.56 -15.26 3.78
C SER A 31 -5.64 -15.83 5.18
N HIS A 32 -4.74 -15.35 6.05
CA HIS A 32 -4.73 -15.66 7.49
C HIS A 32 -5.54 -14.67 8.33
N TYR A 33 -6.00 -13.58 7.71
CA TYR A 33 -6.68 -12.49 8.40
C TYR A 33 -8.03 -12.19 7.75
N ASN A 34 -9.02 -11.88 8.58
CA ASN A 34 -10.34 -11.43 8.16
C ASN A 34 -10.29 -9.96 7.74
N LEU A 35 -9.56 -9.70 6.66
CA LEU A 35 -9.38 -8.39 6.04
C LEU A 35 -9.84 -8.44 4.58
N ALA A 36 -10.42 -7.33 4.13
CA ALA A 36 -10.77 -7.17 2.73
C ALA A 36 -9.50 -6.96 1.89
N GLY A 37 -9.34 -7.77 0.85
CA GLY A 37 -8.36 -7.59 -0.22
C GLY A 37 -9.02 -7.33 -1.56
N GLY A 38 -8.19 -7.27 -2.62
CA GLY A 38 -8.63 -7.29 -4.02
C GLY A 38 -9.76 -6.32 -4.36
N HIS A 39 -10.81 -6.83 -5.02
CA HIS A 39 -11.97 -6.04 -5.44
C HIS A 39 -12.67 -5.37 -4.27
N LYS A 40 -12.88 -6.08 -3.15
CA LYS A 40 -13.63 -5.55 -2.00
C LYS A 40 -12.92 -4.34 -1.39
N PHE A 41 -11.60 -4.43 -1.22
CA PHE A 41 -10.80 -3.30 -0.75
C PHE A 41 -10.85 -2.13 -1.73
N SER A 42 -10.62 -2.39 -3.02
CA SER A 42 -10.62 -1.34 -4.04
C SER A 42 -11.96 -0.59 -4.11
N ASP A 43 -13.07 -1.32 -4.03
CA ASP A 43 -14.43 -0.73 -4.06
C ASP A 43 -14.72 0.08 -2.79
N ALA A 44 -14.41 -0.49 -1.61
CA ALA A 44 -14.60 0.19 -0.34
C ALA A 44 -13.77 1.49 -0.25
N PHE A 45 -12.51 1.44 -0.68
CA PHE A 45 -11.63 2.61 -0.70
C PHE A 45 -12.17 3.69 -1.64
N SER A 46 -12.52 3.32 -2.88
CA SER A 46 -13.03 4.29 -3.84
C SER A 46 -14.30 4.98 -3.35
N LYS A 47 -15.24 4.23 -2.78
CA LYS A 47 -16.46 4.79 -2.19
C LYS A 47 -16.14 5.73 -1.02
N ALA A 48 -15.19 5.37 -0.16
CA ALA A 48 -14.78 6.21 0.96
C ALA A 48 -14.13 7.52 0.48
N SER A 49 -13.21 7.44 -0.49
CA SER A 49 -12.55 8.60 -1.10
C SER A 49 -13.58 9.54 -1.73
N SER A 50 -14.51 9.00 -2.55
CA SER A 50 -15.57 9.82 -3.15
C SER A 50 -16.44 10.52 -2.12
N ARG A 51 -16.77 9.88 -1.00
CA ARG A 51 -17.55 10.52 0.08
C ARG A 51 -16.76 11.61 0.81
N ALA A 52 -15.49 11.38 1.08
CA ALA A 52 -14.66 12.30 1.86
C ALA A 52 -14.14 13.48 1.04
N LEU A 53 -13.82 13.25 -0.24
CA LEU A 53 -13.07 14.20 -1.08
C LEU A 53 -13.81 14.60 -2.36
N GLY A 54 -14.95 13.96 -2.68
CA GLY A 54 -15.70 14.20 -3.93
C GLY A 54 -15.14 13.47 -5.16
N TYR A 55 -13.97 12.82 -5.06
CA TYR A 55 -13.36 12.03 -6.14
C TYR A 55 -12.57 10.83 -5.57
N SER A 56 -12.16 9.92 -6.47
CA SER A 56 -11.28 8.79 -6.11
C SER A 56 -10.28 8.53 -7.23
N ASN A 57 -8.99 8.48 -6.86
CA ASN A 57 -7.91 7.96 -7.72
C ASN A 57 -7.69 6.45 -7.51
N GLY A 58 -8.61 5.79 -6.80
CA GLY A 58 -8.46 4.41 -6.36
C GLY A 58 -7.39 4.24 -5.28
N ALA A 59 -7.30 3.02 -4.74
CA ALA A 59 -6.32 2.69 -3.70
C ALA A 59 -4.86 2.81 -4.18
N HIS A 60 -4.63 2.86 -5.50
CA HIS A 60 -3.30 3.10 -6.06
C HIS A 60 -2.75 4.47 -5.65
N GLY A 61 -3.61 5.47 -5.45
CA GLY A 61 -3.23 6.79 -4.93
C GLY A 61 -2.48 6.72 -3.60
N LEU A 62 -2.72 5.70 -2.76
CA LEU A 62 -1.97 5.50 -1.52
C LEU A 62 -0.49 5.22 -1.76
N ARG A 63 -0.13 4.49 -2.84
CA ARG A 63 1.28 4.26 -3.20
C ARG A 63 1.96 5.53 -3.69
N HIS A 64 1.25 6.37 -4.43
CA HIS A 64 1.74 7.69 -4.84
C HIS A 64 1.99 8.58 -3.62
N SER A 65 0.99 8.72 -2.73
CA SER A 65 1.12 9.53 -1.52
C SER A 65 2.25 9.02 -0.62
N TYR A 66 2.40 7.70 -0.46
CA TYR A 66 3.53 7.12 0.27
C TYR A 66 4.88 7.50 -0.35
N ALA A 67 5.04 7.35 -1.67
CA ALA A 67 6.30 7.64 -2.34
C ALA A 67 6.67 9.12 -2.24
N GLN A 68 5.70 10.02 -2.37
CA GLN A 68 5.89 11.47 -2.29
C GLN A 68 6.30 11.89 -0.88
N ASP A 69 5.54 11.48 0.14
CA ASP A 69 5.84 11.74 1.55
C ASP A 69 7.22 11.16 1.94
N ARG A 70 7.52 9.94 1.47
CA ARG A 70 8.80 9.30 1.74
C ARG A 70 9.96 10.01 1.06
N TYR A 71 9.76 10.53 -0.15
CA TYR A 71 10.76 11.34 -0.84
C TYR A 71 11.07 12.61 -0.04
N GLU A 72 10.06 13.34 0.42
CA GLU A 72 10.23 14.55 1.23
C GLU A 72 11.03 14.28 2.52
N GLN A 73 10.78 13.14 3.17
CA GLN A 73 11.52 12.72 4.37
C GLN A 73 13.01 12.40 4.12
N LEU A 74 13.38 12.00 2.90
CA LEU A 74 14.72 11.49 2.60
C LEU A 74 15.57 12.46 1.77
N ALA A 75 14.95 13.30 0.96
CA ALA A 75 15.62 14.15 -0.03
C ALA A 75 16.62 15.16 0.56
N ASN A 76 16.47 15.53 1.84
CA ASN A 76 17.41 16.41 2.55
C ASN A 76 18.59 15.67 3.18
N HIS A 77 18.60 14.34 3.13
CA HIS A 77 19.57 13.49 3.83
C HIS A 77 20.40 12.60 2.90
N PHE A 78 19.93 12.35 1.68
CA PHE A 78 20.54 11.44 0.73
C PHE A 78 20.52 12.00 -0.69
N GLU A 79 21.44 11.52 -1.53
CA GLU A 79 21.42 11.82 -2.96
C GLU A 79 20.16 11.25 -3.60
N ARG A 80 19.64 11.92 -4.64
CA ARG A 80 18.38 11.54 -5.30
C ARG A 80 18.36 10.05 -5.68
N ILE A 81 19.47 9.52 -6.20
CA ILE A 81 19.55 8.11 -6.62
C ILE A 81 19.34 7.14 -5.45
N ASP A 82 19.86 7.46 -4.27
CA ASP A 82 19.70 6.64 -3.06
C ASP A 82 18.27 6.74 -2.54
N VAL A 83 17.70 7.94 -2.50
CA VAL A 83 16.28 8.16 -2.14
C VAL A 83 15.37 7.31 -3.03
N MET A 84 15.56 7.38 -4.34
CA MET A 84 14.76 6.62 -5.31
C MET A 84 14.96 5.12 -5.16
N THR A 85 16.17 4.68 -4.82
CA THR A 85 16.47 3.27 -4.56
C THR A 85 15.75 2.75 -3.32
N ILE A 86 15.77 3.51 -2.22
CA ILE A 86 15.08 3.19 -0.98
C ILE A 86 13.57 3.06 -1.24
N ILE A 87 12.96 4.09 -1.84
CA ILE A 87 11.51 4.09 -2.10
C ILE A 87 11.12 2.95 -3.04
N SER A 88 11.94 2.67 -4.06
CA SER A 88 11.67 1.56 -4.99
C SER A 88 11.64 0.20 -4.30
N GLN A 89 12.54 -0.03 -3.33
CA GLN A 89 12.54 -1.25 -2.52
C GLN A 89 11.34 -1.29 -1.58
N GLU A 90 11.01 -0.19 -0.92
CA GLU A 90 9.86 -0.09 -0.01
C GLU A 90 8.52 -0.31 -0.74
N LEU A 91 8.40 0.13 -1.99
CA LEU A 91 7.25 -0.12 -2.88
C LEU A 91 7.25 -1.53 -3.52
N GLY A 92 8.36 -2.28 -3.40
CA GLY A 92 8.53 -3.60 -4.00
C GLY A 92 8.76 -3.59 -5.51
N HIS A 93 9.19 -2.47 -6.09
CA HIS A 93 9.47 -2.33 -7.52
C HIS A 93 10.89 -2.78 -7.90
N PHE A 94 11.86 -2.61 -7.00
CA PHE A 94 13.29 -2.94 -7.19
C PHE A 94 13.92 -2.34 -8.47
N ARG A 95 13.31 -1.27 -8.99
CA ARG A 95 13.67 -0.54 -10.21
C ARG A 95 13.45 0.96 -9.97
N PRO A 96 14.51 1.71 -9.60
CA PRO A 96 14.41 3.11 -9.22
C PRO A 96 13.88 4.02 -10.33
N ASP A 97 14.20 3.70 -11.58
CA ASP A 97 13.74 4.39 -12.80
C ASP A 97 12.21 4.42 -12.93
N ILE A 98 11.53 3.33 -12.55
CA ILE A 98 10.06 3.27 -12.57
C ILE A 98 9.45 4.07 -11.42
N THR A 99 10.20 4.33 -10.35
CA THR A 99 9.68 4.97 -9.15
C THR A 99 9.35 6.45 -9.39
N GLU A 100 9.91 7.07 -10.43
CA GLU A 100 9.59 8.44 -10.85
C GLU A 100 8.11 8.64 -11.17
N VAL A 101 7.39 7.60 -11.63
CA VAL A 101 5.95 7.71 -11.94
C VAL A 101 5.12 8.03 -10.70
N TYR A 102 5.63 7.75 -9.50
CA TYR A 102 4.94 8.03 -8.24
C TYR A 102 5.13 9.46 -7.74
N LEU A 103 6.11 10.20 -8.26
CA LEU A 103 6.42 11.58 -7.83
C LEU A 103 5.70 12.65 -8.66
N ARG A 104 4.63 12.28 -9.35
CA ARG A 104 3.80 13.16 -10.17
C ARG A 104 2.71 13.86 -9.39
#